data_AF-A2FAW6-F1
#
_entry.id   AF-A2FAW6-F1
#
_cell.length_a   1.000
_cell.length_b   1.000
_cell.length_c   1.000
_cell.angle_alpha   90.00
_cell.angle_beta   90.00
_cell.angle_gamma   90.00
#
_symmetry.space_group_name_H-M   'P 1'
#
loop_
_entity.id
_entity.type
_entity.pdbx_description
1 polymer ?
#
loop_
_entity_poly.entity_id
_entity_poly.type
_entity_poly.pdbx_seq_one_letter_code
_entity_poly.pdbx_strand_id
1 'polypeptide(L)'
;MSECLKYQKPNELCMEHAIISHNIDFVTFLMNEYKLEIDLLNCGIYKNLESFLVYFDQTNDISKCFIYTVMFDTPSLCEYFITHGANIKEKDNDGHTALHIAAQYNHKEIAKLLI
;
A
#
# COMPACT_ATOMS: atom_id res chain seq x y z
N MET A 1 -9.43 -15.79 17.81
CA MET A 1 -9.25 -14.49 18.48
C MET A 1 -8.29 -14.68 19.64
N SER A 2 -7.17 -13.97 19.69
CA SER A 2 -6.13 -14.18 20.71
C SER A 2 -6.60 -13.71 22.10
N GLU A 3 -6.11 -14.35 23.16
CA GLU A 3 -6.45 -14.01 24.54
C GLU A 3 -6.16 -12.54 24.89
N CYS A 4 -5.13 -11.93 24.28
CA CYS A 4 -4.75 -10.53 24.52
C CYS A 4 -5.83 -9.53 24.11
N LEU A 5 -6.62 -9.84 23.08
CA LEU A 5 -7.69 -8.96 22.57
C LEU A 5 -8.86 -8.81 23.55
N LYS A 6 -8.92 -9.65 24.60
CA LYS A 6 -9.88 -9.50 25.70
C LYS A 6 -9.58 -8.30 26.60
N TYR A 7 -8.32 -7.84 26.62
CA TYR A 7 -7.84 -6.82 27.55
C TYR A 7 -7.28 -5.59 26.86
N GLN A 8 -6.85 -5.71 25.60
CA GLN A 8 -6.24 -4.62 24.85
C GLN A 8 -6.98 -4.40 23.54
N LYS A 9 -7.39 -3.15 23.29
CA LYS A 9 -7.94 -2.74 22.00
C LYS A 9 -6.77 -2.55 21.02
N PRO A 10 -6.77 -3.22 19.86
CA PRO A 10 -5.81 -2.96 18.80
C PRO A 10 -5.77 -1.49 18.39
N ASN A 11 -4.58 -1.06 18.00
CA ASN A 11 -4.31 0.28 17.48
C ASN A 11 -3.49 0.17 16.18
N GLU A 12 -3.06 1.31 15.64
CA GLU A 12 -2.28 1.39 14.40
C GLU A 12 -0.99 0.56 14.43
N LEU A 13 -0.32 0.48 15.58
CA LEU A 13 0.87 -0.38 15.72
C LEU A 13 0.52 -1.85 15.49
N CYS A 14 -0.65 -2.33 15.90
CA CYS A 14 -1.07 -3.70 15.60
C CYS A 14 -1.21 -3.93 14.09
N MET A 15 -1.74 -2.94 13.34
CA MET A 15 -1.85 -3.01 11.89
C MET A 15 -0.47 -3.02 11.23
N GLU A 16 0.43 -2.14 11.66
CA GLU A 16 1.81 -2.10 11.17
C GLU A 16 2.53 -3.44 11.37
N HIS A 17 2.46 -4.02 12.58
CA HIS A 17 3.06 -5.33 12.83
C HIS A 17 2.42 -6.46 12.00
N ALA A 18 1.12 -6.38 11.74
CA ALA A 18 0.44 -7.34 10.87
C ALA A 18 0.94 -7.25 9.42
N ILE A 19 1.15 -6.03 8.91
CA ILE A 19 1.74 -5.78 7.59
C ILE A 19 3.19 -6.27 7.55
N ILE A 20 4.01 -5.93 8.54
CA ILE A 20 5.42 -6.35 8.64
C ILE A 20 5.54 -7.88 8.63
N SER A 21 4.66 -8.56 9.36
CA SER A 21 4.68 -10.02 9.50
C SER A 21 3.99 -10.77 8.35
N HIS A 22 3.46 -10.06 7.35
CA HIS A 22 2.68 -10.65 6.25
C HIS A 22 1.50 -11.51 6.74
N ASN A 23 0.88 -11.11 7.86
CA ASN A 23 -0.27 -11.80 8.43
C ASN A 23 -1.58 -11.20 7.90
N ILE A 24 -1.98 -11.60 6.69
CA ILE A 24 -3.13 -11.03 5.99
C ILE A 24 -4.46 -11.28 6.72
N ASP A 25 -4.61 -12.42 7.38
CA ASP A 25 -5.79 -12.73 8.19
C ASP A 25 -5.92 -11.72 9.34
N PHE A 26 -4.80 -11.32 9.94
CA PHE A 26 -4.82 -10.32 10.99
C PHE A 26 -5.00 -8.91 10.46
N VAL A 27 -4.40 -8.55 9.31
CA VAL A 27 -4.65 -7.27 8.63
C VAL A 27 -6.13 -7.09 8.32
N THR A 28 -6.76 -8.08 7.67
CA THR A 28 -8.18 -8.02 7.32
C THR A 28 -9.08 -7.99 8.55
N PHE A 29 -8.75 -8.76 9.59
CA PHE A 29 -9.46 -8.70 10.88
C PHE A 29 -9.38 -7.31 11.53
N LEU A 30 -8.19 -6.70 11.59
CA LEU A 30 -7.98 -5.38 12.18
C LEU A 30 -8.74 -4.29 11.40
N MET A 31 -8.71 -4.36 10.08
CA MET A 31 -9.42 -3.43 9.20
C MET A 31 -10.94 -3.55 9.37
N ASN A 32 -11.48 -4.76 9.37
CA ASN A 32 -12.92 -4.97 9.36
C ASN A 32 -13.57 -4.77 10.73
N GLU A 33 -12.97 -5.32 11.79
CA GLU A 33 -13.54 -5.32 13.14
C GLU A 33 -13.21 -4.04 13.92
N TYR A 34 -12.01 -3.48 13.72
CA TYR A 34 -11.55 -2.30 14.46
C TYR A 34 -11.49 -1.02 13.64
N LYS A 35 -11.78 -1.09 12.32
CA LYS A 35 -11.76 0.06 11.40
C LYS A 35 -10.40 0.77 11.37
N LEU A 36 -9.32 0.00 11.57
CA LEU A 36 -7.96 0.51 11.45
C LEU A 36 -7.59 0.62 9.96
N GLU A 37 -7.03 1.75 9.55
CA GLU A 37 -6.59 1.98 8.16
C GLU A 37 -5.27 1.25 7.89
N ILE A 38 -5.13 0.74 6.66
CA ILE A 38 -3.87 0.18 6.16
C ILE A 38 -3.02 1.33 5.61
N ASP A 39 -1.80 1.49 6.13
CA ASP A 39 -0.82 2.43 5.59
C ASP A 39 -0.11 1.81 4.37
N LEU A 40 -0.33 2.39 3.18
CA LEU A 40 0.28 1.94 1.94
C LEU A 40 1.80 2.13 1.90
N LEU A 41 2.35 3.11 2.64
CA LEU A 41 3.79 3.28 2.77
C LEU A 41 4.39 2.04 3.44
N ASN A 42 3.77 1.54 4.51
CA ASN A 42 4.18 0.30 5.17
C ASN A 42 4.07 -0.90 4.23
N CYS A 43 2.98 -1.01 3.46
CA CYS A 43 2.86 -2.08 2.45
C CYS A 43 4.02 -2.05 1.45
N GLY A 44 4.42 -0.87 0.98
CA GLY A 44 5.54 -0.69 0.06
C GLY A 44 6.91 -0.99 0.69
N ILE A 45 7.19 -0.46 1.89
CA ILE A 45 8.46 -0.67 2.63
C ILE A 45 8.66 -2.16 2.91
N TYR A 46 7.63 -2.84 3.40
CA TYR A 46 7.70 -4.25 3.78
C TYR A 46 7.31 -5.22 2.66
N LYS A 47 7.12 -4.71 1.43
CA LYS A 47 6.76 -5.48 0.23
C LYS A 47 5.54 -6.39 0.41
N ASN A 48 4.59 -5.98 1.25
CA ASN A 48 3.37 -6.73 1.53
C ASN A 48 2.27 -6.34 0.52
N LEU A 49 2.34 -6.98 -0.65
CA LEU A 49 1.40 -6.74 -1.76
C LEU A 49 -0.02 -7.16 -1.40
N GLU A 50 -0.20 -8.20 -0.59
CA GLU A 50 -1.52 -8.69 -0.18
C GLU A 50 -2.28 -7.63 0.62
N SER A 51 -1.60 -6.98 1.58
CA SER A 51 -2.20 -5.89 2.37
C SER A 51 -2.50 -4.66 1.52
N PHE A 52 -1.65 -4.35 0.54
CA PHE A 52 -1.93 -3.33 -0.47
C PHE A 52 -3.21 -3.66 -1.27
N LEU A 53 -3.37 -4.91 -1.72
CA LEU A 53 -4.56 -5.33 -2.47
C LEU A 53 -5.82 -5.32 -1.61
N VAL A 54 -5.74 -5.66 -0.32
CA VAL A 54 -6.85 -5.50 0.63
C VAL A 54 -7.27 -4.03 0.75
N TYR A 55 -6.32 -3.10 0.88
CA TYR A 55 -6.64 -1.67 0.87
C TYR A 55 -7.34 -1.26 -0.44
N PHE A 56 -6.79 -1.67 -1.58
CA PHE A 56 -7.33 -1.30 -2.89
C PHE A 56 -8.74 -1.84 -3.11
N ASP A 57 -9.00 -3.11 -2.78
CA ASP A 57 -10.31 -3.75 -2.88
C ASP A 57 -11.39 -3.00 -2.09
N GLN A 58 -11.05 -2.52 -0.89
CA GLN A 58 -12.01 -1.87 0.00
C GLN A 58 -12.25 -0.39 -0.33
N THR A 59 -11.24 0.31 -0.85
CA THR A 59 -11.31 1.77 -1.07
C THR A 59 -11.53 2.15 -2.53
N ASN A 60 -11.08 1.30 -3.45
CA ASN A 60 -10.98 1.60 -4.88
C ASN A 60 -10.26 2.93 -5.18
N ASP A 61 -9.34 3.35 -4.31
CA ASP A 61 -8.61 4.61 -4.43
C ASP A 61 -7.42 4.45 -5.39
N ILE A 62 -7.72 4.51 -6.69
CA ILE A 62 -6.74 4.36 -7.77
C ILE A 62 -5.60 5.38 -7.64
N SER A 63 -5.93 6.63 -7.34
CA SER A 63 -4.97 7.73 -7.22
C SER A 63 -3.94 7.47 -6.14
N LYS A 64 -4.39 7.16 -4.91
CA LYS A 64 -3.50 6.89 -3.78
C LYS A 64 -2.73 5.59 -3.99
N CYS A 65 -3.38 4.52 -4.45
CA CYS A 65 -2.72 3.25 -4.73
C CYS A 65 -1.61 3.35 -5.78
N PHE A 66 -1.86 4.07 -6.89
CA PHE A 66 -0.93 4.18 -8.00
C PHE A 66 0.47 4.63 -7.56
N ILE A 67 0.56 5.64 -6.70
CA ILE A 67 1.84 6.18 -6.23
C ILE A 67 2.66 5.08 -5.52
N TYR A 68 2.02 4.30 -4.66
CA TYR A 68 2.68 3.25 -3.88
C TYR A 68 2.96 1.97 -4.69
N THR A 69 2.33 1.78 -5.87
CA THR A 69 2.67 0.64 -6.76
C THR A 69 4.15 0.62 -7.14
N VAL A 70 4.76 1.81 -7.27
CA VAL A 70 6.16 1.96 -7.63
C VAL A 70 7.07 1.30 -6.61
N MET A 71 6.68 1.27 -5.34
CA MET A 71 7.47 0.65 -4.28
C MET A 71 7.58 -0.87 -4.42
N PHE A 72 6.74 -1.53 -5.22
CA PHE A 72 6.81 -2.99 -5.42
C PHE A 72 7.76 -3.42 -6.54
N ASP A 73 8.40 -2.49 -7.25
CA ASP A 73 9.27 -2.77 -8.41
C ASP A 73 8.61 -3.71 -9.45
N THR A 74 7.30 -3.51 -9.67
CA THR A 74 6.48 -4.33 -10.56
C THR A 74 5.89 -3.45 -11.66
N PRO A 75 6.54 -3.33 -12.84
CA PRO A 75 6.06 -2.47 -13.93
C PRO A 75 4.64 -2.81 -14.40
N SER A 76 4.28 -4.09 -14.46
CA SER A 76 2.93 -4.53 -14.85
C SER A 76 1.84 -4.05 -13.90
N LEU A 77 2.14 -3.90 -12.61
CA LEU A 77 1.22 -3.32 -11.64
C LEU A 77 1.04 -1.82 -11.89
N CYS A 78 2.13 -1.10 -12.17
CA CYS A 78 2.04 0.31 -12.56
C CYS A 78 1.21 0.49 -13.84
N GLU A 79 1.45 -0.33 -14.87
CA GLU A 79 0.68 -0.36 -16.12
C GLU A 79 -0.81 -0.64 -15.88
N TYR A 80 -1.13 -1.58 -14.98
CA TYR A 80 -2.51 -1.87 -14.60
C TYR A 80 -3.20 -0.61 -14.08
N PHE A 81 -2.61 0.11 -13.12
CA PHE A 81 -3.24 1.32 -12.58
C PHE A 81 -3.33 2.45 -13.63
N ILE A 82 -2.31 2.63 -14.47
CA ILE A 82 -2.34 3.62 -15.58
C ILE A 82 -3.48 3.32 -16.55
N THR A 83 -3.63 2.06 -16.96
CA THR A 83 -4.70 1.65 -17.89
C THR A 83 -6.10 1.78 -17.27
N HIS A 84 -6.20 1.78 -15.95
CA HIS A 84 -7.44 2.01 -15.20
C HIS A 84 -7.65 3.47 -14.80
N GLY A 85 -6.89 4.41 -15.39
CA GLY A 85 -7.14 5.85 -15.26
C GLY A 85 -6.35 6.55 -14.17
N ALA A 86 -5.31 5.93 -13.62
CA ALA A 86 -4.42 6.61 -12.68
C ALA A 86 -3.73 7.83 -13.32
N ASN A 87 -3.72 8.95 -12.59
CA ASN A 87 -3.03 10.16 -13.00
C ASN A 87 -1.53 10.06 -12.69
N ILE A 88 -0.68 9.97 -13.72
CA ILE A 88 0.79 9.86 -13.54
C ILE A 88 1.41 11.08 -12.83
N LYS A 89 0.70 12.21 -12.79
CA LYS A 89 1.15 13.46 -12.13
C LYS A 89 0.60 13.63 -10.72
N GLU A 90 -0.16 12.66 -10.22
CA GLU A 90 -0.67 12.67 -8.86
C GLU A 90 0.48 12.74 -7.85
N LYS A 91 0.20 13.36 -6.70
CA LYS A 91 1.18 13.58 -5.64
C LYS A 91 0.70 12.94 -4.35
N ASP A 92 1.63 12.36 -3.61
CA ASP A 92 1.37 11.93 -2.24
C ASP A 92 1.30 13.14 -1.29
N ASN A 93 1.13 12.85 0.00
CA ASN A 93 1.05 13.87 1.06
C ASN A 93 2.34 14.70 1.19
N ASP A 94 3.47 14.19 0.70
CA ASP A 94 4.77 14.87 0.70
C ASP A 94 5.03 15.63 -0.61
N GLY A 95 4.10 15.57 -1.57
CA GLY A 95 4.21 16.22 -2.86
C GLY A 95 5.01 15.43 -3.92
N HIS A 96 5.37 14.19 -3.63
CA HIS A 96 6.10 13.31 -4.54
C HIS A 96 5.15 12.64 -5.54
N THR A 97 5.59 12.59 -6.79
CA THR A 97 4.93 11.80 -7.83
C THR A 97 5.52 10.38 -7.88
N ALA A 98 4.83 9.46 -8.56
CA ALA A 98 5.34 8.11 -8.85
C ALA A 98 6.77 8.12 -9.43
N LEU A 99 7.11 9.12 -10.27
CA LEU A 99 8.45 9.26 -10.84
C LEU A 99 9.52 9.63 -9.79
N HIS A 100 9.18 10.46 -8.80
CA HIS A 100 10.09 10.79 -7.70
C HIS A 100 10.43 9.52 -6.90
N ILE A 101 9.42 8.69 -6.60
CA ILE A 101 9.61 7.42 -5.89
C ILE A 101 10.44 6.45 -6.75
N ALA A 102 10.15 6.33 -8.05
CA ALA A 102 10.91 5.45 -8.95
C ALA A 102 12.40 5.83 -8.99
N ALA A 103 12.70 7.14 -8.99
CA ALA A 103 14.06 7.65 -8.94
C ALA A 103 14.72 7.37 -7.57
N GLN A 104 14.02 7.59 -6.46
CA GLN A 104 14.52 7.33 -5.10
C GLN A 104 14.91 5.87 -4.89
N TYR A 105 14.12 4.93 -5.41
CA TYR A 105 14.34 3.50 -5.30
C TYR A 105 15.12 2.89 -6.48
N ASN A 106 15.55 3.70 -7.45
CA ASN A 106 16.28 3.27 -8.65
C ASN A 106 15.53 2.20 -9.49
N HIS A 107 14.20 2.29 -9.54
CA HIS A 107 13.35 1.40 -10.35
C HIS A 107 13.30 1.89 -11.80
N LYS A 108 14.37 1.59 -12.56
CA LYS A 108 14.60 2.14 -13.91
C LYS A 108 13.50 1.83 -14.91
N GLU A 109 12.95 0.61 -14.90
CA GLU A 109 11.90 0.24 -15.85
C GLU A 109 10.59 0.96 -15.55
N ILE A 110 10.25 1.15 -14.27
CA ILE A 110 9.10 1.97 -13.87
C ILE A 110 9.35 3.45 -14.22
N ALA A 111 10.55 3.98 -14.01
CA ALA A 111 10.88 5.36 -14.39
C ALA A 111 10.71 5.58 -15.91
N LYS A 112 11.09 4.61 -16.75
CA LYS A 112 10.85 4.66 -18.20
C LYS A 112 9.36 4.62 -18.55
N LEU A 113 8.57 3.84 -17.82
CA LEU A 113 7.11 3.75 -18.01
C LEU A 113 6.41 5.09 -17.71
N LEU A 114 6.96 5.90 -16.82
CA LEU A 114 6.38 7.15 -16.32
C LEU A 114 6.79 8.41 -17.13
N ILE A 115 7.63 8.28 -18.17
CA ILE A 115 8.13 9.37 -19.04
C ILE A 115 7.55 9.21 -20.45
#